data_AF-A0A661STE1-F1
#
_entry.id   AF-A0A661STE1-F1
#
_cell.length_a   1.000
_cell.length_b   1.000
_cell.length_c   1.000
_cell.angle_alpha   90.00
_cell.angle_beta   90.00
_cell.angle_gamma   90.00
#
_symmetry.space_group_name_H-M   'P 1'
#
loop_
_entity.id
_entity.type
_entity.pdbx_description
1 polymer ?
#
loop_
_entity_poly.entity_id
_entity_poly.type
_entity_poly.pdbx_seq_one_letter_code
_entity_poly.pdbx_strand_id
1 'polypeptide(L)'
;MAYPLFARVAFREDFSEYSLRRGDIATVVEQHEGGESLETGYSLEVFNAVGETMAVLVVGESQTESLRQNEIFHIRRFDEAMAA
;
A
#
# COMPACT_ATOMS: atom_id res chain seq x y z
N MET A 1 -6.82 -11.90 -7.61
CA MET A 1 -6.78 -11.30 -8.96
C MET A 1 -5.64 -10.31 -8.91
N ALA A 2 -4.56 -10.51 -9.68
CA ALA A 2 -3.35 -9.73 -9.49
C ALA A 2 -3.56 -8.25 -9.86
N TYR A 3 -3.11 -7.33 -9.00
CA TYR A 3 -3.12 -5.91 -9.32
C TYR A 3 -2.03 -5.58 -10.34
N PRO A 4 -2.34 -4.94 -11.48
CA PRO A 4 -1.32 -4.62 -12.48
C PRO A 4 -0.31 -3.60 -11.94
N LEU A 5 0.89 -3.58 -12.52
CA LEU A 5 1.89 -2.55 -12.22
C LEU A 5 1.28 -1.15 -12.41
N PHE A 6 1.64 -0.25 -11.51
CA PHE A 6 1.17 1.13 -11.41
C PHE A 6 -0.32 1.30 -11.06
N ALA A 7 -1.02 0.22 -10.72
CA ALA A 7 -2.35 0.32 -10.11
C ALA A 7 -2.27 0.94 -8.71
N ARG A 8 -3.34 1.63 -8.30
CA ARG A 8 -3.52 2.10 -6.93
C ARG A 8 -4.37 1.11 -6.15
N VAL A 9 -3.95 0.85 -4.92
CA VAL A 9 -4.65 0.01 -3.95
C VAL A 9 -4.68 0.72 -2.59
N ALA A 10 -5.63 0.36 -1.74
CA ALA A 10 -5.63 0.78 -0.35
C ALA A 10 -5.19 -0.36 0.58
N PHE A 11 -4.59 -0.03 1.72
CA PHE A 11 -4.31 -1.02 2.76
C PHE A 11 -5.60 -1.45 3.47
N ARG A 12 -5.74 -2.75 3.75
CA ARG A 12 -6.85 -3.32 4.51
C ARG A 12 -6.63 -3.33 6.02
N GLU A 13 -5.42 -3.04 6.46
CA GLU A 13 -5.04 -2.99 7.87
C GLU A 13 -4.02 -1.88 8.14
N ASP A 14 -3.74 -1.64 9.42
CA ASP A 14 -2.75 -0.66 9.85
C ASP A 14 -1.35 -1.28 9.84
N PHE A 15 -0.34 -0.53 9.42
CA PHE A 15 1.07 -0.90 9.53
C PHE A 15 1.77 0.09 10.44
N SER A 16 1.72 -0.17 11.75
CA SER A 16 2.21 0.75 12.77
C SER A 16 3.70 1.07 12.67
N GLU A 17 4.52 0.10 12.23
CA GLU A 17 5.96 0.30 12.00
C GLU A 17 6.25 1.34 10.91
N TYR A 18 5.30 1.55 9.99
CA TYR A 18 5.41 2.52 8.91
C TYR A 18 4.46 3.72 9.11
N SER A 19 3.76 3.84 10.24
CA SER A 19 2.72 4.86 10.46
C SER A 19 1.64 4.94 9.36
N LEU A 20 1.43 3.83 8.64
CA LEU A 20 0.39 3.65 7.64
C LEU A 20 -0.86 3.09 8.29
N ARG A 21 -2.01 3.54 7.83
CA ARG A 21 -3.32 3.19 8.33
C ARG A 21 -4.12 2.49 7.25
N ARG A 22 -5.07 1.66 7.67
CA ARG A 22 -6.09 1.11 6.79
C ARG A 22 -6.73 2.25 5.99
N GLY A 23 -6.84 2.06 4.69
CA GLY A 23 -7.37 3.04 3.75
C GLY A 23 -6.34 3.98 3.15
N ASP A 24 -5.09 4.03 3.63
CA ASP A 24 -4.06 4.77 2.91
C ASP A 24 -3.79 4.10 1.56
N ILE A 25 -3.46 4.93 0.57
CA ILE A 25 -3.35 4.51 -0.82
C ILE A 25 -1.87 4.38 -1.19
N ALA A 26 -1.54 3.30 -1.89
CA ALA A 26 -0.23 3.04 -2.42
C ALA A 26 -0.31 2.63 -3.91
N THR A 27 0.82 2.68 -4.59
CA THR A 27 0.96 2.27 -5.99
C THR A 27 1.74 0.97 -6.07
N VAL A 28 1.25 0.01 -6.85
CA VAL A 28 1.98 -1.23 -7.12
C VAL A 28 3.18 -0.92 -8.01
N VAL A 29 4.39 -1.15 -7.52
CA VAL A 29 5.63 -0.95 -8.29
C VAL A 29 6.33 -2.26 -8.65
N GLU A 30 6.00 -3.34 -7.97
CA GLU A 30 6.48 -4.70 -8.26
C GLU A 30 5.45 -5.74 -7.84
N GLN A 31 5.42 -6.87 -8.55
CA GLN A 31 4.62 -8.04 -8.22
C GLN A 31 5.55 -9.20 -7.87
N HIS A 32 5.23 -9.90 -6.79
CA HIS A 32 5.95 -11.08 -6.32
C HIS A 32 5.04 -12.29 -6.46
N GLU A 33 5.38 -13.21 -7.36
CA GLU A 33 4.64 -14.47 -7.46
C GLU A 33 4.87 -15.30 -6.18
N GLY A 34 3.78 -15.64 -5.50
CA GLY A 34 3.81 -16.53 -4.35
C GLY A 34 4.10 -17.98 -4.77
N GLY A 35 4.86 -18.71 -3.96
CA GLY A 35 4.99 -20.18 -4.09
C GLY A 35 3.71 -20.91 -3.69
N GLU A 36 3.72 -22.25 -3.70
CA GLU A 36 2.51 -23.08 -3.45
C GLU A 36 1.75 -22.76 -2.14
N SER A 37 2.42 -22.21 -1.13
CA SER A 37 1.85 -21.87 0.18
C SER A 37 1.89 -20.37 0.51
N LEU A 38 2.36 -19.52 -0.41
CA LEU A 38 2.43 -18.08 -0.23
C LEU A 38 1.47 -17.40 -1.19
N GLU A 39 0.77 -16.38 -0.70
CA GLU A 39 -0.01 -15.53 -1.59
C GLU A 39 0.88 -14.66 -2.47
N THR A 40 0.30 -14.09 -3.52
CA THR A 40 0.97 -13.06 -4.33
C THR A 40 1.30 -11.87 -3.44
N GLY A 41 2.53 -11.39 -3.52
CA GLY A 41 2.99 -10.19 -2.83
C GLY A 41 3.11 -9.01 -3.78
N TYR A 42 3.16 -7.81 -3.21
CA TYR A 42 3.39 -6.58 -3.96
C TYR A 42 4.39 -5.69 -3.23
N SER A 43 5.34 -5.12 -3.97
CA SER A 43 6.04 -3.91 -3.50
C SER A 43 5.11 -2.74 -3.76
N LEU A 44 4.70 -2.06 -2.68
CA LEU A 44 3.82 -0.90 -2.73
C LEU A 44 4.60 0.36 -2.38
N GLU A 45 4.48 1.38 -3.21
CA GLU A 45 5.06 2.70 -3.00
C GLU A 45 3.99 3.68 -2.54
N VAL A 46 4.20 4.27 -1.36
CA VAL A 46 3.34 5.30 -0.78
C VAL A 46 3.90 6.67 -1.11
N PHE A 47 3.05 7.53 -1.65
CA PHE A 47 3.41 8.91 -1.97
C PHE A 47 2.75 9.89 -0.99
N ASN A 48 3.44 10.99 -0.71
CA ASN A 48 2.81 12.13 -0.06
C ASN A 48 1.87 12.85 -1.05
N ALA A 49 1.11 13.82 -0.54
CA ALA A 49 0.14 14.56 -1.35
C ALA A 49 0.75 15.38 -2.49
N VAL A 50 2.08 15.59 -2.52
CA VAL A 50 2.79 16.29 -3.60
C VAL A 50 3.53 15.35 -4.56
N GLY A 51 3.45 14.03 -4.34
CA GLY A 51 4.00 13.01 -5.23
C GLY A 51 5.41 12.54 -4.88
N GLU A 52 5.92 12.83 -3.69
CA GLU A 52 7.21 12.31 -3.21
C GLU A 52 7.02 11.00 -2.46
N THR A 53 7.95 10.06 -2.64
CA THR A 53 7.95 8.76 -1.97
C THR A 53 8.12 8.92 -0.46
N MET A 54 7.21 8.34 0.32
CA MET A 54 7.27 8.29 1.78
C MET A 54 7.73 6.93 2.30
N ALA A 55 7.30 5.85 1.66
CA ALA A 55 7.60 4.49 2.08
C ALA A 55 7.48 3.53 0.89
N VAL A 56 8.28 2.46 0.93
CA VAL A 56 8.10 1.28 0.08
C VAL A 56 8.07 0.06 0.98
N LEU A 57 7.03 -0.76 0.86
CA LEU A 57 6.85 -1.96 1.67
C LEU A 57 6.32 -3.12 0.85
N VAL A 58 6.66 -4.33 1.27
CA VAL A 58 6.16 -5.57 0.68
C VAL A 58 4.97 -6.05 1.51
N VAL A 59 3.84 -6.30 0.84
CA VAL A 59 2.61 -6.80 1.47
C VAL A 59 2.03 -7.96 0.67
N GLY A 60 1.24 -8.80 1.32
CA GLY A 60 0.41 -9.81 0.66
C GLY A 60 -0.84 -9.22 0.00
N GLU A 61 -1.38 -9.91 -1.00
CA GLU A 61 -2.65 -9.53 -1.66
C GLU A 61 -3.78 -9.33 -0.65
N SER A 62 -3.87 -10.17 0.37
CA SER A 62 -4.88 -10.14 1.43
C SER A 62 -4.87 -8.85 2.26
N GLN A 63 -3.74 -8.13 2.28
CA GLN A 63 -3.56 -6.88 3.01
C GLN A 63 -3.94 -5.64 2.19
N THR A 64 -4.45 -5.84 0.97
CA THR A 64 -4.77 -4.77 0.01
C THR A 64 -6.20 -4.88 -0.53
N GLU A 65 -6.79 -3.74 -0.91
CA GLU A 65 -8.09 -3.69 -1.57
C GLU A 65 -8.13 -2.73 -2.76
N SER A 66 -9.04 -3.04 -3.69
CA SER A 66 -9.30 -2.22 -4.88
C SER A 66 -10.06 -0.95 -4.50
N LEU A 67 -9.68 0.16 -5.12
CA LEU A 67 -10.39 1.43 -4.98
C LEU A 67 -11.72 1.42 -5.75
N ARG A 68 -12.71 2.17 -5.27
CA ARG A 68 -14.05 2.32 -5.84
C ARG A 68 -14.28 3.74 -6.35
N GLN A 69 -15.16 3.89 -7.33
CA GLN A 69 -15.44 5.19 -7.97
C GLN A 69 -16.02 6.25 -7.02
N ASN A 70 -16.62 5.84 -5.90
CA ASN A 70 -17.23 6.72 -4.92
C ASN A 70 -16.32 6.98 -3.70
N GLU A 71 -15.05 6.60 -3.76
CA GLU A 71 -14.04 6.91 -2.75
C GLU A 71 -13.33 8.23 -3.08
N ILE A 72 -12.92 8.94 -2.04
CA ILE A 72 -12.36 10.29 -2.16
C ILE A 72 -10.99 10.30 -1.47
N PHE A 73 -10.01 10.94 -2.11
CA PHE A 73 -8.72 11.19 -1.48
C PHE A 73 -8.88 12.02 -0.20
N HIS A 74 -8.17 11.62 0.87
CA HIS A 74 -8.19 12.31 2.15
C HIS A 74 -6.76 12.70 2.55
N ILE A 75 -6.55 13.99 2.86
CA ILE A 75 -5.25 14.47 3.34
C ILE A 75 -5.18 14.28 4.85
N ARG A 76 -4.17 13.53 5.30
CA ARG A 76 -3.76 13.43 6.70
C ARG A 76 -2.26 13.67 6.83
N ARG A 77 -1.81 14.05 8.03
CA ARG A 77 -0.37 14.04 8.33
C ARG A 77 0.12 12.61 8.50
N PHE A 78 1.31 12.37 7.99
CA PHE A 78 2.07 11.16 8.22
C PHE A 78 3.07 11.46 9.33
N ASP A 79 2.87 10.83 10.47
CA ASP A 79 3.78 10.96 11.61
C ASP A 79 4.81 9.85 11.43
N GLU A 80 5.99 10.15 10.89
CA GLU A 80 7.03 9.14 10.65
C GLU A 80 7.24 8.30 11.93
N ALA A 81 7.10 6.98 11.80
CA ALA A 81 7.37 6.08 12.92
C ALA A 81 8.84 6.27 13.30
N MET A 82 9.11 6.50 14.59
CA MET A 82 10.48 6.52 15.10
C MET A 82 11.11 5.17 14.75
N ALA A 83 12.04 5.15 13.79
CA ALA A 83 12.91 4.01 13.58
C ALA A 83 13.63 3.75 14.92
N ALA A 84 13.29 2.63 15.56
CA ALA A 84 13.92 2.19 16.80
C ALA A 84 15.26 1.54 16.51
#